data_AF-A0A2T4VPH9-F1
#
_entry.id   AF-A0A2T4VPH9-F1
#
_cell.length_a   1.000
_cell.length_b   1.000
_cell.length_c   1.000
_cell.angle_alpha   90.00
_cell.angle_beta   90.00
_cell.angle_gamma   90.00
#
_symmetry.space_group_name_H-M   'P 1'
#
loop_
_entity.id
_entity.type
_entity.pdbx_description
1 polymer ?
#
loop_
_entity_poly.entity_id
_entity_poly.type
_entity_poly.pdbx_seq_one_letter_code
_entity_poly.pdbx_strand_id
1 'polypeptide(L)'
;MNRSSRMRPPHLLAITLLFAPLAWGQSESVAIHPCVVKGGAASTAKKLQEVCTQAMSAGEGLKATEGSCARSKNANELTSCLGRLAKDNQASRSVLVTLTLQQGNKVGFSGIAVDPKGQKLDKKDIAPQSPKAGQSVQDLVQTTVGELRKQLVPAPQAPPVTPATSDAPIAKVEPAPPAAQQPQGSGDVGSSASGSGTQGAVTTGPTAKPDLVPSVTETQKSAESRTWKTPVAYAAGGVGLAAGVLAVVFAIQAGNAYDKLDAEYQNGAAPPPSRAAEVAGLRDDINRNRTLAGVSAGVGAVLVGAGAYLWFSDKPSETKTPGTASLSVGPGGVGLRVLLP
;
A
#
# COMPACT_ATOMS: atom_id res chain seq x y z
N MET A 1 -53.96 26.33 31.46
CA MET A 1 -53.37 26.74 30.16
C MET A 1 -51.87 26.58 30.26
N ASN A 2 -51.28 25.48 29.76
CA ASN A 2 -49.83 25.33 29.65
C ASN A 2 -49.49 24.80 28.25
N ARG A 3 -48.95 25.69 27.41
CA ARG A 3 -48.49 25.38 26.05
C ARG A 3 -47.10 24.76 26.14
N SER A 4 -47.00 23.45 25.98
CA SER A 4 -45.71 22.80 25.71
C SER A 4 -45.31 23.02 24.25
N SER A 5 -44.41 23.98 24.06
CA SER A 5 -43.70 24.20 22.79
C SER A 5 -42.78 23.01 22.50
N ARG A 6 -43.17 22.16 21.56
CA ARG A 6 -42.30 21.14 20.97
C ARG A 6 -41.31 21.84 20.03
N MET A 7 -40.07 22.04 20.48
CA MET A 7 -38.95 22.37 19.58
C MET A 7 -38.68 21.17 18.69
N ARG A 8 -38.82 21.36 17.38
CA ARG A 8 -38.34 20.41 16.37
C ARG A 8 -36.82 20.58 16.24
N PRO A 9 -36.03 19.50 16.21
CA PRO A 9 -34.60 19.59 15.98
C PRO A 9 -34.32 20.05 14.53
N PRO A 10 -33.36 20.95 14.31
CA PRO A 10 -32.96 21.35 12.97
C PRO A 10 -32.30 20.16 12.26
N HIS A 11 -32.79 19.85 11.05
CA HIS A 11 -32.14 18.93 10.14
C HIS A 11 -30.75 19.48 9.78
N LEU A 12 -29.71 18.96 10.43
CA LEU A 12 -28.34 19.08 9.98
C LEU A 12 -28.27 18.46 8.59
N LEU A 13 -28.15 19.33 7.58
CA LEU A 13 -27.75 19.02 6.23
C LEU A 13 -26.49 18.14 6.30
N ALA A 14 -26.70 16.84 6.13
CA ALA A 14 -25.63 15.90 5.91
C ALA A 14 -24.97 16.28 4.58
N ILE A 15 -23.80 16.89 4.66
CA ILE A 15 -22.88 17.06 3.53
C ILE A 15 -22.40 15.65 3.19
N THR A 16 -23.21 14.91 2.43
CA THR A 16 -22.77 13.74 1.67
C THR A 16 -21.91 14.28 0.53
N LEU A 17 -20.66 14.61 0.83
CA LEU A 17 -19.62 14.76 -0.17
C LEU A 17 -19.62 13.47 -0.99
N LEU A 18 -20.12 13.60 -2.21
CA LEU A 18 -19.98 12.67 -3.32
C LEU A 18 -18.49 12.40 -3.54
N PHE A 19 -17.92 11.52 -2.73
CA PHE A 19 -16.78 10.72 -3.17
C PHE A 19 -17.33 9.76 -4.20
N ALA A 20 -17.57 10.27 -5.41
CA ALA A 20 -17.55 9.42 -6.58
C ALA A 20 -16.22 8.67 -6.49
N PRO A 21 -16.21 7.33 -6.42
CA PRO A 21 -14.98 6.59 -6.54
C PRO A 21 -14.46 6.95 -7.92
N LEU A 22 -13.56 7.91 -7.98
CA LEU A 22 -12.76 8.15 -9.16
C LEU A 22 -12.24 6.76 -9.52
N ALA A 23 -12.64 6.27 -10.68
CA ALA A 23 -12.23 4.97 -11.21
C ALA A 23 -10.74 5.08 -11.55
N TRP A 24 -9.91 5.17 -10.51
CA TRP A 24 -8.47 5.07 -10.60
C TRP A 24 -8.27 3.65 -11.07
N GLY A 25 -7.71 3.51 -12.28
CA GLY A 25 -7.51 2.24 -12.95
C GLY A 25 -7.09 1.20 -11.91
N GLN A 26 -7.99 0.25 -11.66
CA GLN A 26 -7.77 -0.83 -10.71
C GLN A 26 -6.61 -1.61 -11.29
N SER A 27 -5.39 -1.27 -10.87
CA SER A 27 -4.22 -2.09 -11.15
C SER A 27 -4.58 -3.47 -10.63
N GLU A 28 -4.63 -4.45 -11.55
CA GLU A 28 -5.00 -5.81 -11.21
C GLU A 28 -4.07 -6.30 -10.11
N SER A 29 -4.54 -6.24 -8.87
CA SER A 29 -3.73 -6.66 -7.75
C SER A 29 -3.80 -8.18 -7.66
N VAL A 30 -2.64 -8.80 -7.46
CA VAL A 30 -2.53 -10.25 -7.37
C VAL A 30 -2.03 -10.61 -5.97
N ALA A 31 -2.81 -11.41 -5.26
CA ALA A 31 -2.46 -11.89 -3.93
C ALA A 31 -1.47 -13.06 -4.05
N ILE A 32 -0.27 -12.90 -3.51
CA ILE A 32 0.73 -13.97 -3.50
C ILE A 32 0.68 -14.69 -2.17
N HIS A 33 0.52 -16.01 -2.25
CA HIS A 33 0.71 -16.90 -1.13
C HIS A 33 2.20 -17.26 -0.98
N PRO A 34 2.75 -17.35 0.25
CA PRO A 34 4.12 -17.84 0.47
C PRO A 34 4.41 -19.17 -0.25
N CYS A 35 5.60 -19.30 -0.83
CA CYS A 35 5.93 -20.54 -1.56
C CYS A 35 5.91 -21.77 -0.64
N VAL A 36 5.51 -22.91 -1.17
CA VAL A 36 5.46 -24.17 -0.42
C VAL A 36 6.51 -25.13 -0.98
N VAL A 37 7.43 -25.59 -0.15
CA VAL A 37 8.45 -26.56 -0.55
C VAL A 37 8.08 -27.94 -0.02
N LYS A 38 8.00 -28.93 -0.92
CA LYS A 38 7.73 -30.34 -0.62
C LYS A 38 9.01 -31.15 -0.80
N GLY A 39 9.35 -31.96 0.21
CA GLY A 39 10.55 -32.81 0.22
C GLY A 39 11.84 -32.07 0.64
N GLY A 40 12.96 -32.80 0.66
CA GLY A 40 14.27 -32.29 1.05
C GLY A 40 14.47 -32.11 2.57
N ALA A 41 15.69 -31.72 2.96
CA ALA A 41 16.00 -31.37 4.33
C ALA A 41 15.31 -30.06 4.74
N ALA A 42 14.80 -29.97 5.98
CA ALA A 42 14.04 -28.81 6.46
C ALA A 42 14.79 -27.47 6.33
N SER A 43 16.10 -27.47 6.55
CA SER A 43 16.96 -26.29 6.40
C SER A 43 17.03 -25.80 4.95
N THR A 44 17.16 -26.73 3.99
CA THR A 44 17.16 -26.43 2.55
C THR A 44 15.80 -25.96 2.09
N ALA A 45 14.72 -26.62 2.55
CA ALA A 45 13.35 -26.25 2.22
C ALA A 45 13.03 -24.82 2.69
N LYS A 46 13.44 -24.44 3.91
CA LYS A 46 13.25 -23.08 4.43
C LYS A 46 13.98 -22.02 3.59
N LYS A 47 15.26 -22.24 3.26
CA LYS A 47 16.04 -21.33 2.42
C LYS A 47 15.41 -21.16 1.03
N LEU A 48 14.97 -22.24 0.41
CA LEU A 48 14.33 -22.19 -0.91
C LEU A 48 12.95 -21.53 -0.86
N GLN A 49 12.21 -21.70 0.24
CA GLN A 49 10.95 -21.00 0.46
C GLN A 49 11.15 -19.49 0.53
N GLU A 50 12.18 -19.01 1.24
CA GLU A 50 12.52 -17.59 1.31
C GLU A 50 12.90 -17.04 -0.07
N VAL A 51 13.79 -17.72 -0.80
CA VAL A 51 14.22 -17.32 -2.16
C VAL A 51 13.03 -17.31 -3.13
N CYS A 52 12.16 -18.32 -3.08
CA CYS A 52 10.99 -18.36 -3.94
C CYS A 52 10.00 -17.24 -3.61
N THR A 53 9.76 -16.97 -2.32
CA THR A 53 8.86 -15.91 -1.89
C THR A 53 9.37 -14.54 -2.33
N GLN A 54 10.68 -14.31 -2.20
CA GLN A 54 11.34 -13.09 -2.68
C GLN A 54 11.25 -12.95 -4.21
N ALA A 55 11.46 -14.04 -4.97
CA ALA A 55 11.33 -14.03 -6.43
C ALA A 55 9.90 -13.72 -6.89
N MET A 56 8.91 -14.25 -6.16
CA MET A 56 7.50 -13.99 -6.42
C MET A 56 7.12 -12.53 -6.11
N SER A 57 7.62 -11.95 -5.01
CA SER A 57 7.29 -10.57 -4.62
C SER A 57 8.01 -9.49 -5.44
N ALA A 58 9.03 -9.85 -6.22
CA ALA A 58 9.78 -8.91 -7.07
C ALA A 58 9.00 -8.42 -8.32
N GLY A 59 7.68 -8.54 -8.37
CA GLY A 59 6.87 -8.08 -9.49
C GLY A 59 5.92 -6.97 -9.07
N GLU A 60 5.67 -6.03 -9.96
CA GLU A 60 4.76 -4.91 -9.69
C GLU A 60 3.32 -5.41 -9.49
N GLY A 61 2.57 -4.76 -8.61
CA GLY A 61 1.15 -5.09 -8.34
C GLY A 61 0.92 -6.34 -7.48
N LEU A 62 1.99 -6.95 -6.96
CA LEU A 62 1.91 -8.16 -6.14
C LEU A 62 1.90 -7.81 -4.66
N LYS A 63 0.92 -8.32 -3.92
CA LYS A 63 0.84 -8.17 -2.46
C LYS A 63 1.11 -9.51 -1.79
N ALA A 64 2.15 -9.55 -0.96
CA ALA A 64 2.37 -10.68 -0.08
C ALA A 64 1.28 -10.72 0.99
N THR A 65 0.75 -11.91 1.28
CA THR A 65 -0.40 -12.07 2.17
C THR A 65 0.00 -12.82 3.43
N GLU A 66 -0.56 -12.39 4.57
CA GLU A 66 -0.43 -13.09 5.85
C GLU A 66 -1.51 -14.18 5.93
N GLY A 67 -1.20 -15.37 5.41
CA GLY A 67 -2.11 -16.50 5.45
C GLY A 67 -1.50 -17.74 4.78
N SER A 68 -1.63 -18.91 5.42
CA SER A 68 -1.07 -20.16 4.90
C SER A 68 -2.16 -21.17 4.51
N CYS A 69 -2.51 -21.21 3.23
CA CYS A 69 -3.22 -22.28 2.52
C CYS A 69 -2.36 -23.53 2.27
N ALA A 70 -1.07 -23.51 2.63
CA ALA A 70 -0.14 -24.62 2.41
C ALA A 70 -0.55 -25.93 3.11
N ARG A 71 -1.34 -25.84 4.19
CA ARG A 71 -1.75 -27.00 5.00
C ARG A 71 -2.90 -27.80 4.38
N SER A 72 -3.58 -27.27 3.36
CA SER A 72 -4.68 -27.96 2.71
C SER A 72 -4.19 -29.17 1.94
N LYS A 73 -4.60 -30.37 2.36
CA LYS A 73 -4.27 -31.62 1.68
C LYS A 73 -5.12 -31.83 0.43
N ASN A 74 -6.35 -31.31 0.45
CA ASN A 74 -7.33 -31.48 -0.61
C ASN A 74 -7.26 -30.31 -1.61
N ALA A 75 -7.33 -30.63 -2.90
CA ALA A 75 -7.29 -29.62 -3.96
C ALA A 75 -8.44 -28.59 -3.83
N ASN A 76 -9.62 -29.01 -3.39
CA ASN A 76 -10.79 -28.13 -3.22
C ASN A 76 -10.65 -27.19 -2.02
N GLU A 77 -10.06 -27.66 -0.92
CA GLU A 77 -9.75 -26.81 0.24
C GLU A 77 -8.70 -25.77 -0.11
N LEU A 78 -7.69 -26.19 -0.89
CA LEU A 78 -6.63 -25.32 -1.36
C LEU A 78 -7.20 -24.17 -2.21
N THR A 79 -8.03 -24.48 -3.21
CA THR A 79 -8.65 -23.43 -4.04
C THR A 79 -9.64 -22.57 -3.26
N SER A 80 -10.40 -23.15 -2.32
CA SER A 80 -11.30 -22.38 -1.45
C SER A 80 -10.55 -21.45 -0.50
N CYS A 81 -9.37 -21.87 -0.01
CA CYS A 81 -8.49 -21.03 0.80
C CYS A 81 -7.89 -19.90 -0.04
N LEU A 82 -7.38 -20.21 -1.23
CA LEU A 82 -6.83 -19.23 -2.16
C LEU A 82 -7.89 -18.21 -2.62
N GLY A 83 -9.12 -18.65 -2.90
CA GLY A 83 -10.22 -17.75 -3.24
C GLY A 83 -10.57 -16.77 -2.11
N ARG A 84 -10.61 -17.25 -0.86
CA ARG A 84 -10.76 -16.38 0.33
C ARG A 84 -9.60 -15.40 0.44
N LEU A 85 -8.38 -15.86 0.26
CA LEU A 85 -7.18 -15.01 0.28
C LEU A 85 -7.24 -13.88 -0.77
N ALA A 86 -7.65 -14.20 -2.01
CA ALA A 86 -7.84 -13.20 -3.05
C ALA A 86 -8.92 -12.19 -2.65
N LYS A 87 -10.06 -12.67 -2.13
CA LYS A 87 -11.17 -11.83 -1.69
C LYS A 87 -10.78 -10.89 -0.54
N ASP A 88 -10.08 -11.41 0.47
CA ASP A 88 -9.66 -10.65 1.66
C ASP A 88 -8.65 -9.55 1.31
N ASN A 89 -7.86 -9.76 0.24
CA ASN A 89 -6.86 -8.80 -0.24
C ASN A 89 -7.38 -7.92 -1.38
N GLN A 90 -8.65 -8.02 -1.76
CA GLN A 90 -9.25 -7.34 -2.91
C GLN A 90 -8.45 -7.57 -4.21
N ALA A 91 -7.85 -8.75 -4.33
CA ALA A 91 -7.07 -9.15 -5.49
C ALA A 91 -7.97 -9.78 -6.55
N SER A 92 -7.67 -9.55 -7.83
CA SER A 92 -8.41 -10.17 -8.93
C SER A 92 -8.17 -11.68 -9.01
N ARG A 93 -7.06 -12.14 -8.43
CA ARG A 93 -6.67 -13.54 -8.32
C ARG A 93 -5.63 -13.74 -7.22
N SER A 94 -5.50 -14.97 -6.76
CA SER A 94 -4.41 -15.41 -5.87
C SER A 94 -3.56 -16.46 -6.56
N VAL A 95 -2.26 -16.47 -6.26
CA VAL A 95 -1.30 -17.43 -6.83
C VAL A 95 -0.55 -18.16 -5.73
N LEU A 96 -0.46 -19.47 -5.88
CA LEU A 96 0.36 -20.35 -5.05
C LEU A 96 1.40 -21.06 -5.91
N VAL A 97 2.67 -20.97 -5.50
CA VAL A 97 3.77 -21.72 -6.10
C VAL A 97 4.24 -22.80 -5.14
N THR A 98 4.32 -24.03 -5.65
CA THR A 98 4.82 -25.21 -4.95
C THR A 98 6.11 -25.67 -5.61
N LEU A 99 7.18 -25.79 -4.83
CA LEU A 99 8.44 -26.40 -5.23
C LEU A 99 8.46 -27.85 -4.72
N THR A 100 8.88 -28.77 -5.56
CA THR A 100 9.05 -30.18 -5.19
C THR A 100 10.51 -30.56 -5.34
N LEU A 101 11.16 -30.88 -4.22
CA LEU A 101 12.54 -31.37 -4.19
C LEU A 101 12.53 -32.89 -4.38
N GLN A 102 13.12 -33.35 -5.48
CA GLN A 102 13.29 -34.76 -5.78
C GLN A 102 14.73 -35.21 -5.47
N GLN A 103 14.93 -36.53 -5.40
CA GLN A 103 16.26 -37.11 -5.22
C GLN A 103 17.21 -36.67 -6.35
N GLY A 104 18.47 -36.40 -6.01
CA GLY A 104 19.46 -35.90 -6.97
C GLY A 104 19.38 -34.40 -7.27
N ASN A 105 18.94 -33.58 -6.29
CA ASN A 105 18.87 -32.12 -6.39
C ASN A 105 17.98 -31.58 -7.54
N LYS A 106 17.05 -32.39 -8.03
CA LYS A 106 16.07 -31.95 -9.03
C LYS A 106 14.97 -31.14 -8.36
N VAL A 107 14.62 -30.00 -8.95
CA VAL A 107 13.56 -29.12 -8.44
C VAL A 107 12.44 -29.05 -9.47
N GLY A 108 11.25 -29.54 -9.10
CA GLY A 108 10.01 -29.34 -9.85
C GLY A 108 9.27 -28.11 -9.37
N PHE A 109 8.58 -27.43 -10.28
CA PHE A 109 7.80 -26.24 -9.95
C PHE A 109 6.37 -26.44 -10.42
N SER A 110 5.41 -26.10 -9.57
CA SER A 110 4.00 -26.11 -9.90
C SER A 110 3.41 -24.79 -9.41
N GLY A 111 2.54 -24.17 -10.18
CA GLY A 111 1.81 -22.99 -9.74
C GLY A 111 0.36 -23.06 -10.15
N ILE A 112 -0.49 -22.49 -9.31
CA ILE A 112 -1.93 -22.43 -9.50
C ILE A 112 -2.41 -21.01 -9.25
N ALA A 113 -3.21 -20.49 -10.19
CA ALA A 113 -3.90 -19.22 -10.07
C ALA A 113 -5.39 -19.47 -9.85
N VAL A 114 -5.98 -18.79 -8.86
CA VAL A 114 -7.38 -18.97 -8.44
C VAL A 114 -8.06 -17.61 -8.32
N ASP A 115 -9.29 -17.49 -8.79
CA ASP A 115 -10.10 -16.28 -8.66
C ASP A 115 -10.69 -16.12 -7.23
N PRO A 116 -11.31 -14.97 -6.90
CA PRO A 116 -11.96 -14.76 -5.60
C PRO A 116 -13.14 -15.69 -5.31
N LYS A 117 -13.65 -16.41 -6.32
CA LYS A 117 -14.72 -17.41 -6.17
C LYS A 117 -14.15 -18.81 -5.88
N GLY A 118 -12.83 -18.97 -5.87
CA GLY A 118 -12.19 -20.28 -5.70
C GLY A 118 -12.11 -21.12 -6.98
N GLN A 119 -12.38 -20.53 -8.15
CA GLN A 119 -12.25 -21.20 -9.44
C GLN A 119 -10.80 -21.15 -9.93
N LYS A 120 -10.33 -22.27 -10.47
CA LYS A 120 -8.99 -22.37 -11.05
C LYS A 120 -8.95 -21.63 -12.38
N LEU A 121 -8.15 -20.58 -12.45
CA LEU A 121 -7.93 -19.82 -13.66
C LEU A 121 -6.88 -20.49 -14.54
N ASP A 122 -5.75 -20.86 -13.94
CA ASP A 122 -4.65 -21.51 -14.63
C ASP A 122 -3.87 -22.42 -13.67
N LYS A 123 -3.24 -23.44 -14.23
CA LYS A 123 -2.32 -24.33 -13.54
C LYS A 123 -1.17 -24.64 -14.46
N LYS A 124 0.05 -24.37 -13.99
CA LYS A 124 1.28 -24.64 -14.73
C LYS A 124 2.18 -25.54 -13.91
N ASP A 125 2.60 -26.63 -14.52
CA ASP A 125 3.55 -27.58 -13.95
C ASP A 125 4.80 -27.57 -14.84
N ILE A 126 5.95 -27.26 -14.25
CA ILE A 126 7.25 -27.30 -14.92
C ILE A 126 7.94 -28.58 -14.45
N ALA A 127 8.36 -29.39 -15.43
CA ALA A 127 9.05 -30.65 -15.18
C ALA A 127 10.29 -30.44 -14.28
N PRO A 128 10.63 -31.39 -13.39
CA PRO A 128 11.78 -31.28 -12.53
C PRO A 128 13.08 -31.02 -13.30
N GLN A 129 13.78 -29.95 -12.94
CA GLN A 129 15.04 -29.56 -13.56
C GLN A 129 16.21 -29.80 -12.60
N SER A 130 17.32 -30.29 -13.15
CA SER A 130 18.60 -30.30 -12.44
C SER A 130 19.29 -28.94 -12.64
N PRO A 131 19.98 -28.40 -11.62
CA PRO A 131 20.85 -27.25 -11.81
C PRO A 131 21.89 -27.55 -12.89
N LYS A 132 22.14 -26.59 -13.78
CA LYS A 132 23.24 -26.69 -14.76
C LYS A 132 24.58 -26.65 -14.03
N ALA A 133 25.64 -27.16 -14.66
CA ALA A 133 27.00 -27.08 -14.09
C ALA A 133 27.35 -25.62 -13.77
N GLY A 134 27.70 -25.33 -12.50
CA GLY A 134 27.99 -23.99 -12.00
C GLY A 134 26.78 -23.12 -11.61
N GLN A 135 25.55 -23.57 -11.87
CA GLN A 135 24.34 -22.86 -11.47
C GLN A 135 23.93 -23.26 -10.04
N SER A 136 23.67 -22.27 -9.18
CA SER A 136 23.13 -22.57 -7.86
C SER A 136 21.65 -22.97 -7.95
N VAL A 137 21.18 -23.78 -6.99
CA VAL A 137 19.74 -24.12 -6.90
C VAL A 137 18.90 -22.85 -6.71
N GLN A 138 19.44 -21.81 -6.08
CA GLN A 138 18.76 -20.54 -5.87
C GLN A 138 18.55 -19.78 -7.18
N ASP A 139 19.55 -19.73 -8.06
CA ASP A 139 19.44 -19.09 -9.37
C ASP A 139 18.43 -19.84 -10.25
N LEU A 140 18.43 -21.18 -10.18
CA LEU A 140 17.44 -22.00 -10.85
C LEU A 140 16.02 -21.66 -10.36
N VAL A 141 15.82 -21.54 -9.05
CA VAL A 141 14.53 -21.16 -8.47
C VAL A 141 14.12 -19.76 -8.90
N GLN A 142 14.98 -18.75 -8.77
CA GLN A 142 14.65 -17.37 -9.14
C GLN A 142 14.26 -17.25 -10.62
N THR A 143 15.06 -17.86 -11.50
CA THR A 143 14.80 -17.84 -12.95
C THR A 143 13.49 -18.54 -13.29
N THR A 144 13.27 -19.74 -12.73
CA THR A 144 12.10 -20.57 -13.06
C THR A 144 10.82 -19.97 -12.48
N VAL A 145 10.87 -19.42 -11.27
CA VAL A 145 9.75 -18.73 -10.63
C VAL A 145 9.40 -17.45 -11.40
N GLY A 146 10.39 -16.71 -11.90
CA GLY A 146 10.16 -15.55 -12.77
C GLY A 146 9.41 -15.91 -14.05
N GLU A 147 9.80 -17.01 -14.71
CA GLU A 147 9.09 -17.54 -15.89
C GLU A 147 7.69 -18.04 -15.55
N LEU A 148 7.54 -18.80 -14.47
CA LEU A 148 6.24 -19.30 -14.00
C LEU A 148 5.28 -18.14 -13.69
N ARG A 149 5.79 -17.06 -13.09
CA ARG A 149 5.01 -15.85 -12.81
C ARG A 149 4.48 -15.20 -14.09
N LYS A 150 5.32 -15.07 -15.13
CA LYS A 150 4.88 -14.52 -16.43
C LYS A 150 3.76 -15.36 -17.05
N GLN A 151 3.77 -16.68 -16.82
CA GLN A 151 2.73 -17.58 -17.34
C GLN A 151 1.43 -17.52 -16.52
N LEU A 152 1.53 -17.46 -15.17
CA LEU A 152 0.36 -17.47 -14.28
C LEU A 152 -0.31 -16.10 -14.11
N VAL A 153 0.47 -15.03 -14.25
CA VAL A 153 0.01 -13.65 -14.20
C VAL A 153 0.24 -13.05 -15.59
N PRO A 154 -0.63 -13.37 -16.57
CA PRO A 154 -0.57 -12.70 -17.85
C PRO A 154 -0.63 -11.19 -17.61
N ALA A 155 0.17 -10.44 -18.36
CA ALA A 155 0.18 -8.99 -18.31
C ALA A 155 -1.27 -8.48 -18.43
N PRO A 156 -1.63 -7.40 -17.70
CA PRO A 156 -2.95 -6.80 -17.80
C PRO A 156 -3.30 -6.65 -19.28
N GLN A 157 -4.30 -7.41 -19.75
CA GLN A 157 -4.74 -7.24 -21.13
C GLN A 157 -5.26 -5.82 -21.20
N ALA A 158 -4.71 -5.02 -22.13
CA ALA A 158 -5.21 -3.68 -22.38
C ALA A 158 -6.74 -3.78 -22.48
N PRO A 159 -7.49 -2.94 -21.74
CA PRO A 159 -8.94 -3.03 -21.71
C PRO A 159 -9.43 -3.14 -23.15
N PRO A 160 -10.33 -4.09 -23.46
CA PRO A 160 -10.76 -4.33 -24.83
C PRO A 160 -11.13 -2.99 -25.41
N VAL A 161 -10.35 -2.54 -26.40
CA VAL A 161 -10.50 -1.23 -27.01
C VAL A 161 -11.89 -1.29 -27.60
N THR A 162 -12.86 -0.73 -26.88
CA THR A 162 -14.23 -0.70 -27.35
C THR A 162 -14.12 0.17 -28.58
N PRO A 163 -14.27 -0.36 -29.81
CA PRO A 163 -14.08 0.44 -31.00
C PRO A 163 -15.02 1.63 -30.83
N ALA A 164 -14.43 2.82 -30.72
CA ALA A 164 -15.19 4.05 -30.56
C ALA A 164 -16.20 4.03 -31.71
N THR A 165 -17.46 3.77 -31.39
CA THR A 165 -18.51 3.72 -32.39
C THR A 165 -18.66 5.17 -32.80
N SER A 166 -17.97 5.53 -33.88
CA SER A 166 -17.86 6.87 -34.45
C SER A 166 -19.16 7.21 -35.21
N ASP A 167 -20.30 7.00 -34.56
CA ASP A 167 -21.64 7.37 -35.04
C ASP A 167 -22.31 8.32 -34.05
N ALA A 168 -21.53 9.13 -33.32
CA ALA A 168 -22.06 10.36 -32.78
C ALA A 168 -22.29 11.31 -33.97
N PRO A 169 -23.54 11.71 -34.27
CA PRO A 169 -23.81 12.65 -35.35
C PRO A 169 -23.03 13.93 -35.09
N ILE A 170 -22.29 14.37 -36.11
CA ILE A 170 -21.51 15.62 -36.10
C ILE A 170 -22.49 16.76 -35.81
N ALA A 171 -22.55 17.18 -34.55
CA ALA A 171 -23.18 18.45 -34.20
C ALA A 171 -22.34 19.54 -34.89
N LYS A 172 -23.01 20.30 -35.75
CA LYS A 172 -22.47 21.44 -36.49
C LYS A 172 -21.71 22.36 -35.53
N VAL A 173 -20.38 22.36 -35.63
CA VAL A 173 -19.50 23.22 -34.83
C VAL A 173 -19.74 24.66 -35.26
N GLU A 174 -20.30 25.46 -34.35
CA GLU A 174 -20.39 26.90 -34.49
C GLU A 174 -18.98 27.50 -34.29
N PRO A 175 -18.50 28.41 -35.17
CA PRO A 175 -17.14 28.94 -35.10
C PRO A 175 -16.93 29.71 -33.80
N ALA A 176 -15.94 29.28 -33.00
CA ALA A 176 -15.49 30.03 -31.84
C ALA A 176 -14.80 31.34 -32.29
N PRO A 177 -15.05 32.48 -31.62
CA PRO A 177 -14.38 33.74 -31.91
C PRO A 177 -12.87 33.68 -31.60
N PRO A 178 -12.05 34.46 -32.34
CA PRO A 178 -10.59 34.39 -32.24
C PRO A 178 -10.08 34.77 -30.85
N ALA A 179 -9.24 33.91 -30.28
CA ALA A 179 -8.55 34.15 -29.02
C ALA A 179 -7.53 35.29 -29.17
N ALA A 180 -7.60 36.26 -28.26
CA ALA A 180 -6.64 37.32 -28.11
C ALA A 180 -5.26 36.77 -27.70
N GLN A 181 -4.21 37.27 -28.35
CA GLN A 181 -2.82 36.97 -28.06
C GLN A 181 -2.43 37.46 -26.65
N GLN A 182 -1.86 36.58 -25.83
CA GLN A 182 -1.16 37.00 -24.60
C GLN A 182 0.29 37.41 -24.92
N PRO A 183 0.85 38.42 -24.22
CA PRO A 183 2.21 38.89 -24.44
C PRO A 183 3.27 37.92 -23.91
N GLN A 184 4.32 37.68 -24.70
CA GLN A 184 5.57 37.07 -24.25
C GLN A 184 6.31 38.03 -23.30
N GLY A 185 6.39 37.68 -22.02
CA GLY A 185 7.25 38.33 -21.05
C GLY A 185 8.59 37.61 -20.96
N SER A 186 9.63 38.25 -21.52
CA SER A 186 11.04 37.87 -21.32
C SER A 186 11.45 38.21 -19.88
N GLY A 187 11.80 37.19 -19.10
CA GLY A 187 12.33 37.33 -17.75
C GLY A 187 13.72 36.72 -17.64
N ASP A 188 14.73 37.55 -17.86
CA ASP A 188 16.15 37.29 -17.66
C ASP A 188 16.50 37.57 -16.18
N VAL A 189 16.80 36.55 -15.38
CA VAL A 189 17.50 36.63 -14.08
C VAL A 189 17.99 35.21 -13.74
N GLY A 190 19.21 34.90 -13.33
CA GLY A 190 20.44 35.63 -13.10
C GLY A 190 21.40 34.59 -12.52
N SER A 191 22.58 34.50 -13.12
CA SER A 191 23.66 33.61 -12.70
C SER A 191 24.47 34.29 -11.59
N SER A 192 24.62 33.65 -10.42
CA SER A 192 25.68 33.98 -9.44
C SER A 192 25.89 32.85 -8.43
N ALA A 193 26.93 32.07 -8.73
CA ALA A 193 28.09 31.73 -7.91
C ALA A 193 27.97 31.25 -6.43
N SER A 194 28.80 30.24 -6.19
CA SER A 194 29.71 30.09 -5.04
C SER A 194 29.21 29.37 -3.80
N GLY A 195 29.82 28.20 -3.55
CA GLY A 195 29.60 27.40 -2.35
C GLY A 195 30.58 26.23 -2.28
N SER A 196 31.87 26.56 -2.22
CA SER A 196 32.94 25.65 -1.80
C SER A 196 32.69 25.21 -0.36
N GLY A 197 32.76 23.90 -0.07
CA GLY A 197 32.44 23.37 1.25
C GLY A 197 32.83 21.91 1.45
N THR A 198 34.14 21.68 1.55
CA THR A 198 34.79 20.76 2.50
C THR A 198 34.35 19.30 2.57
N GLN A 199 35.23 18.44 2.06
CA GLN A 199 35.33 17.02 2.41
C GLN A 199 35.61 16.86 3.92
N GLY A 200 34.65 16.30 4.65
CA GLY A 200 34.82 15.88 6.04
C GLY A 200 35.01 14.37 6.11
N ALA A 201 36.19 13.95 6.56
CA ALA A 201 36.55 12.56 6.80
C ALA A 201 35.60 11.88 7.80
N VAL A 202 35.20 10.65 7.48
CA VAL A 202 34.45 9.77 8.40
C VAL A 202 35.44 9.22 9.44
N THR A 203 35.42 9.83 10.62
CA THR A 203 36.09 9.33 11.83
C THR A 203 35.25 8.23 12.46
N THR A 204 35.89 7.11 12.75
CA THR A 204 35.37 5.93 13.44
C THR A 204 35.37 6.09 14.98
N GLY A 205 34.20 5.85 15.60
CA GLY A 205 34.01 5.50 17.04
C GLY A 205 33.70 6.65 18.02
N PRO A 206 33.18 6.40 19.25
CA PRO A 206 32.73 5.14 19.87
C PRO A 206 31.25 5.16 20.36
N THR A 207 30.77 3.95 20.70
CA THR A 207 29.59 3.58 21.50
C THR A 207 28.99 4.67 22.40
N ALA A 208 27.81 5.19 22.02
CA ALA A 208 26.95 5.99 22.91
C ALA A 208 25.75 5.15 23.38
N LYS A 209 25.55 5.13 24.70
CA LYS A 209 24.40 4.55 25.41
C LYS A 209 23.09 5.16 24.89
N PRO A 210 22.00 4.39 24.76
CA PRO A 210 20.70 4.96 24.41
C PRO A 210 20.18 5.82 25.57
N ASP A 211 20.11 7.13 25.33
CA ASP A 211 19.44 8.09 26.21
C ASP A 211 17.93 7.86 26.20
N LEU A 212 17.35 7.97 27.39
CA LEU A 212 15.95 7.74 27.69
C LEU A 212 15.05 8.73 26.91
N VAL A 213 14.12 8.18 26.14
CA VAL A 213 13.00 8.92 25.55
C VAL A 213 12.21 9.58 26.70
N PRO A 214 11.84 10.87 26.60
CA PRO A 214 11.11 11.56 27.66
C PRO A 214 9.76 10.87 27.90
N SER A 215 9.63 10.29 29.09
CA SER A 215 8.37 9.79 29.61
C SER A 215 7.45 10.99 29.84
N VAL A 216 6.46 11.19 28.97
CA VAL A 216 5.42 12.19 29.14
C VAL A 216 4.59 11.78 30.35
N THR A 217 4.97 12.29 31.52
CA THR A 217 4.18 12.15 32.75
C THR A 217 3.05 13.17 32.66
N GLU A 218 1.97 12.77 32.00
CA GLU A 218 0.75 13.56 31.96
C GLU A 218 0.18 13.62 33.39
N THR A 219 0.27 14.80 34.01
CA THR A 219 -0.25 15.05 35.35
C THR A 219 -1.77 14.91 35.31
N GLN A 220 -2.28 13.75 35.74
CA GLN A 220 -3.72 13.52 35.91
C GLN A 220 -4.26 14.40 37.03
N LYS A 221 -4.67 15.61 36.68
CA LYS A 221 -5.56 16.43 37.50
C LYS A 221 -6.88 15.67 37.59
N SER A 222 -7.22 15.18 38.78
CA SER A 222 -8.50 14.50 39.08
C SER A 222 -9.67 15.40 38.74
N ALA A 223 -10.14 15.32 37.49
CA ALA A 223 -11.34 15.94 37.02
C ALA A 223 -12.48 14.94 37.17
N GLU A 224 -13.49 15.37 37.93
CA GLU A 224 -14.91 15.05 37.82
C GLU A 224 -15.26 13.98 36.77
N SER A 225 -15.82 12.87 37.25
CA SER A 225 -16.09 11.59 36.57
C SER A 225 -16.55 11.73 35.12
N ARG A 226 -15.61 11.94 34.20
CA ARG A 226 -15.82 11.76 32.76
C ARG A 226 -15.57 10.31 32.40
N THR A 227 -16.48 9.75 31.61
CA THR A 227 -16.44 8.41 31.05
C THR A 227 -15.08 8.15 30.38
N TRP A 228 -14.48 6.98 30.65
CA TRP A 228 -13.18 6.55 30.11
C TRP A 228 -13.07 6.64 28.58
N LYS A 229 -14.20 6.75 27.88
CA LYS A 229 -14.31 6.93 26.43
C LYS A 229 -13.81 8.30 25.96
N THR A 230 -13.97 9.35 26.76
CA THR A 230 -13.57 10.70 26.37
C THR A 230 -12.06 10.83 26.13
N PRO A 231 -11.15 10.37 27.01
CA PRO A 231 -9.71 10.42 26.75
C PRO A 231 -9.28 9.53 25.58
N VAL A 232 -9.92 8.38 25.38
CA VAL A 232 -9.64 7.51 24.22
C VAL A 232 -10.05 8.19 22.91
N ALA A 233 -11.18 8.91 22.89
CA ALA A 233 -11.63 9.66 21.73
C ALA A 233 -10.65 10.81 21.37
N TYR A 234 -10.15 11.55 22.37
CA TYR A 234 -9.14 12.58 22.14
C TYR A 234 -7.80 12.01 21.67
N ALA A 235 -7.34 10.89 22.27
CA ALA A 235 -6.11 10.24 21.83
C ALA A 235 -6.23 9.72 20.39
N ALA A 236 -7.32 9.05 20.04
CA ALA A 236 -7.57 8.56 18.69
C ALA A 236 -7.71 9.71 17.67
N GLY A 237 -8.44 10.77 18.02
CA GLY A 237 -8.59 11.97 17.20
C GLY A 237 -7.28 12.72 16.98
N GLY A 238 -6.46 12.87 18.03
CA GLY A 238 -5.15 13.49 17.97
C GLY A 238 -4.16 12.73 17.08
N VAL A 239 -4.09 11.41 17.21
CA VAL A 239 -3.27 10.55 16.34
C VAL A 239 -3.77 10.60 14.90
N GLY A 240 -5.09 10.59 14.68
CA GLY A 240 -5.70 10.72 13.36
C GLY A 240 -5.32 12.03 12.65
N LEU A 241 -5.36 13.15 13.36
CA LEU A 241 -4.95 14.46 12.83
C LEU A 241 -3.44 14.50 12.51
N ALA A 242 -2.59 13.98 13.40
CA ALA A 242 -1.15 13.91 13.15
C ALA A 242 -0.82 13.07 11.91
N ALA A 243 -1.50 11.93 11.73
CA ALA A 243 -1.38 11.10 10.52
C ALA A 243 -1.88 11.84 9.27
N GLY A 244 -2.96 12.62 9.38
CA GLY A 244 -3.47 13.46 8.29
C GLY A 244 -2.47 14.53 7.86
N VAL A 245 -1.80 15.20 8.80
CA VAL A 245 -0.75 16.20 8.49
C VAL A 245 0.42 15.52 7.76
N LEU A 246 0.87 14.35 8.22
CA LEU A 246 1.91 13.58 7.55
C LEU A 246 1.51 13.19 6.12
N ALA A 247 0.25 12.79 5.89
CA ALA A 247 -0.24 12.47 4.55
C ALA A 247 -0.17 13.67 3.59
N VAL A 248 -0.48 14.88 4.06
CA VAL A 248 -0.33 16.12 3.27
C VAL A 248 1.14 16.39 2.94
N VAL A 249 2.06 16.20 3.89
CA VAL A 249 3.50 16.36 3.64
C VAL A 249 3.98 15.39 2.56
N PHE A 250 3.58 14.12 2.61
CA PHE A 250 3.93 13.15 1.57
C PHE A 250 3.29 13.48 0.21
N ALA A 251 2.07 14.01 0.19
CA ALA A 251 1.43 14.47 -1.04
C ALA A 251 2.17 15.65 -1.69
N ILE A 252 2.65 16.61 -0.90
CA ILE A 252 3.46 17.74 -1.38
C ILE A 252 4.81 17.23 -1.93
N GLN A 253 5.48 16.32 -1.23
CA GLN A 253 6.73 15.73 -1.72
C GLN A 253 6.55 14.97 -3.04
N ALA A 254 5.42 14.28 -3.21
CA ALA A 254 5.07 13.62 -4.47
C ALA A 254 4.86 14.65 -5.60
N GLY A 255 4.22 15.79 -5.33
CA GLY A 255 4.07 16.90 -6.28
C GLY A 255 5.42 17.44 -6.77
N ASN A 256 6.34 17.72 -5.84
CA ASN A 256 7.68 18.20 -6.20
C ASN A 256 8.48 17.20 -7.07
N ALA A 257 8.28 15.89 -6.86
CA ALA A 257 8.90 14.86 -7.70
C ALA A 257 8.25 14.81 -9.09
N TYR A 258 6.94 15.04 -9.18
CA TYR A 258 6.22 15.19 -10.45
C TYR A 258 6.69 16.39 -11.25
N ASP A 259 6.86 17.55 -10.61
CA ASP A 259 7.32 18.76 -11.28
C ASP A 259 8.74 18.59 -11.83
N LYS A 260 9.62 17.87 -11.11
CA LYS A 260 10.95 17.51 -11.60
C LYS A 260 10.90 16.53 -12.77
N LEU A 261 9.99 15.55 -12.71
CA LEU A 261 9.79 14.62 -13.81
C LEU A 261 9.29 15.37 -15.05
N ASP A 262 8.31 16.24 -14.89
CA ASP A 262 7.74 17.05 -15.99
C ASP A 262 8.77 18.03 -16.56
N ALA A 263 9.61 18.63 -15.71
CA ALA A 263 10.76 19.46 -16.11
C ALA A 263 11.70 18.73 -17.08
N GLU A 264 11.98 17.43 -16.85
CA GLU A 264 12.83 16.61 -17.74
C GLU A 264 12.13 16.22 -19.06
N TYR A 265 10.80 16.28 -19.13
CA TYR A 265 10.02 16.03 -20.36
C TYR A 265 9.56 17.31 -21.06
N GLN A 266 9.93 18.49 -20.56
CA GLN A 266 9.56 19.73 -21.21
C GLN A 266 10.15 19.81 -22.62
N ASN A 267 9.33 20.32 -23.54
CA ASN A 267 9.54 20.32 -25.00
C ASN A 267 9.24 18.98 -25.71
N GLY A 268 8.65 17.99 -25.02
CA GLY A 268 8.23 16.72 -25.64
C GLY A 268 9.39 15.82 -26.06
N ALA A 269 10.62 16.16 -25.68
CA ALA A 269 11.79 15.35 -25.90
C ALA A 269 11.95 14.32 -24.78
N ALA A 270 12.33 13.09 -25.14
CA ALA A 270 12.69 12.09 -24.14
C ALA A 270 14.06 12.45 -23.51
N PRO A 271 14.25 12.22 -22.19
CA PRO A 271 15.53 12.45 -21.55
C PRO A 271 16.64 11.62 -22.21
N PRO A 272 17.87 12.15 -22.30
CA PRO A 272 18.99 11.42 -22.89
C PRO A 272 19.27 10.15 -22.09
N PRO A 273 19.76 9.06 -22.75
CA PRO A 273 19.97 7.77 -22.11
C PRO A 273 20.95 7.81 -20.92
N SER A 274 21.84 8.81 -20.87
CA SER A 274 22.73 9.06 -19.72
C SER A 274 21.99 9.40 -18.42
N ARG A 275 20.74 9.90 -18.49
CA ARG A 275 19.88 10.20 -17.35
C ARG A 275 18.76 9.18 -17.12
N ALA A 276 18.72 8.09 -17.89
CA ALA A 276 17.65 7.10 -17.77
C ALA A 276 17.55 6.49 -16.36
N ALA A 277 18.70 6.30 -15.68
CA ALA A 277 18.73 5.79 -14.31
C ALA A 277 18.15 6.79 -13.28
N GLU A 278 18.39 8.09 -13.48
CA GLU A 278 17.84 9.15 -12.63
C GLU A 278 16.32 9.27 -12.80
N VAL A 279 15.86 9.23 -14.05
CA VAL A 279 14.42 9.26 -14.38
C VAL A 279 13.69 8.02 -13.87
N ALA A 280 14.33 6.85 -13.92
CA ALA A 280 13.82 5.63 -13.29
C ALA A 280 13.69 5.79 -11.76
N GLY A 281 14.71 6.35 -11.11
CA GLY A 281 14.67 6.65 -9.67
C GLY A 281 13.55 7.61 -9.29
N LEU A 282 13.32 8.68 -10.07
CA LEU A 282 12.22 9.62 -9.86
C LEU A 282 10.84 8.94 -9.95
N ARG A 283 10.65 7.99 -10.88
CA ARG A 283 9.41 7.21 -10.99
C ARG A 283 9.20 6.29 -9.80
N ASP A 284 10.25 5.63 -9.34
CA ASP A 284 10.19 4.77 -8.16
C ASP A 284 9.85 5.58 -6.90
N ASP A 285 10.46 6.76 -6.72
CA ASP A 285 10.16 7.66 -5.61
C ASP A 285 8.71 8.18 -5.65
N ILE A 286 8.20 8.54 -6.84
CA ILE A 286 6.80 8.93 -7.04
C ILE A 286 5.86 7.79 -6.62
N ASN A 287 6.12 6.56 -7.09
CA ASN A 287 5.29 5.40 -6.80
C ASN A 287 5.32 5.04 -5.31
N ARG A 288 6.51 5.12 -4.69
CA ARG A 288 6.69 4.88 -3.26
C ARG A 288 5.96 5.92 -2.42
N ASN A 289 6.13 7.21 -2.73
CA ASN A 289 5.49 8.30 -1.99
C ASN A 289 3.97 8.29 -2.17
N ARG A 290 3.46 7.97 -3.37
CA ARG A 290 2.02 7.77 -3.58
C ARG A 290 1.45 6.62 -2.77
N THR A 291 2.17 5.50 -2.69
CA THR A 291 1.73 4.35 -1.90
C THR A 291 1.69 4.70 -0.41
N LEU A 292 2.74 5.34 0.10
CA LEU A 292 2.80 5.78 1.50
C LEU A 292 1.73 6.84 1.81
N ALA A 293 1.50 7.80 0.91
CA ALA A 293 0.43 8.79 1.03
C ALA A 293 -0.95 8.12 1.05
N GLY A 294 -1.20 7.15 0.17
CA GLY A 294 -2.47 6.42 0.13
C GLY A 294 -2.73 5.61 1.41
N VAL A 295 -1.71 4.89 1.92
CA VAL A 295 -1.83 4.12 3.15
C VAL A 295 -2.03 5.03 4.36
N SER A 296 -1.24 6.11 4.48
CA SER A 296 -1.36 7.06 5.60
C SER A 296 -2.69 7.81 5.60
N ALA A 297 -3.16 8.24 4.43
CA ALA A 297 -4.48 8.85 4.28
C ALA A 297 -5.61 7.87 4.67
N GLY A 298 -5.52 6.61 4.23
CA GLY A 298 -6.48 5.57 4.59
C GLY A 298 -6.55 5.32 6.10
N VAL A 299 -5.39 5.10 6.74
CA VAL A 299 -5.30 4.88 8.19
C VAL A 299 -5.76 6.13 8.97
N GLY A 300 -5.36 7.33 8.54
CA GLY A 300 -5.78 8.59 9.14
C GLY A 300 -7.30 8.79 9.10
N ALA A 301 -7.92 8.55 7.94
CA ALA A 301 -9.37 8.65 7.77
C ALA A 301 -10.13 7.67 8.68
N VAL A 302 -9.66 6.42 8.79
CA VAL A 302 -10.26 5.42 9.69
C VAL A 302 -10.16 5.86 11.15
N LEU A 303 -9.01 6.37 11.60
CA LEU A 303 -8.83 6.82 12.98
C LEU A 303 -9.67 8.05 13.32
N VAL A 304 -9.75 9.03 12.41
CA VAL A 304 -10.64 10.20 12.59
C VAL A 304 -12.11 9.76 12.64
N GLY A 305 -12.53 8.85 11.76
CA GLY A 305 -13.88 8.29 11.76
C GLY A 305 -14.20 7.54 13.05
N ALA A 306 -13.29 6.69 13.53
CA ALA A 306 -13.43 5.97 14.78
C ALA A 306 -13.49 6.91 15.99
N GLY A 307 -12.65 7.94 16.03
CA GLY A 307 -12.65 8.97 17.07
C GLY A 307 -13.97 9.74 17.11
N ALA A 308 -14.47 10.18 15.95
CA ALA A 308 -15.78 10.84 15.83
C ALA A 308 -16.92 9.91 16.27
N TYR A 309 -16.91 8.65 15.85
CA TYR A 309 -17.92 7.67 16.25
C TYR A 309 -17.93 7.44 17.77
N LEU A 310 -16.77 7.27 18.39
CA LEU A 310 -16.65 7.12 19.84
C LEU A 310 -17.15 8.35 20.59
N TRP A 311 -16.84 9.54 20.08
CA TRP A 311 -17.31 10.81 20.63
C TRP A 311 -18.83 10.92 20.63
N PHE A 312 -19.49 10.60 19.50
CA PHE A 312 -20.95 10.65 19.41
C PHE A 312 -21.67 9.47 20.10
N SER A 313 -20.98 8.34 20.29
CA SER A 313 -21.54 7.16 20.95
C SER A 313 -21.42 7.21 22.47
N ASP A 314 -20.75 8.24 23.03
CA ASP A 314 -20.64 8.45 24.46
C ASP A 314 -21.96 9.03 25.01
N LYS A 315 -22.94 8.14 25.24
CA LYS A 315 -24.11 8.48 26.03
C LYS A 315 -23.72 8.49 27.51
N PRO A 316 -24.13 9.50 28.31
CA PRO A 316 -23.88 9.51 29.73
C PRO A 316 -24.56 8.29 30.36
N SER A 317 -23.77 7.29 30.72
CA SER A 317 -24.21 6.10 31.43
C SER A 317 -23.88 6.30 32.91
N GLU A 318 -24.91 6.47 33.75
CA GLU A 318 -24.80 6.92 35.15
C GLU A 318 -24.05 5.98 36.11
N THR A 319 -23.68 4.76 35.70
CA THR A 319 -23.08 3.81 36.64
C THR A 319 -22.12 2.86 35.91
N LYS A 320 -20.81 3.14 35.97
CA LYS A 320 -19.78 2.09 35.95
C LYS A 320 -18.37 2.62 36.21
N THR A 321 -17.64 1.84 36.99
CA THR A 321 -16.23 1.96 37.37
C THR A 321 -15.36 2.28 36.14
N PRO A 322 -14.43 3.26 36.22
CA PRO A 322 -13.58 3.63 35.09
C PRO A 322 -12.56 2.52 34.77
N GLY A 323 -12.53 2.07 33.52
CA GLY A 323 -11.42 1.27 32.97
C GLY A 323 -10.26 2.16 32.54
N THR A 324 -9.04 1.63 32.55
CA THR A 324 -7.82 2.34 32.13
C THR A 324 -7.38 1.92 30.73
N ALA A 325 -7.08 2.87 29.86
CA ALA A 325 -6.48 2.61 28.56
C ALA A 325 -5.03 3.13 28.54
N SER A 326 -4.11 2.33 28.03
CA SER A 326 -2.69 2.67 27.84
C SER A 326 -2.34 2.50 26.36
N LEU A 327 -1.72 3.53 25.78
CA LEU A 327 -1.18 3.51 24.42
C LEU A 327 0.33 3.28 24.50
N SER A 328 0.83 2.29 23.76
CA SER A 328 2.25 2.00 23.59
C SER A 328 2.64 2.28 22.14
N VAL A 329 3.63 3.14 21.93
CA VAL A 329 4.14 3.50 20.60
C VAL A 329 5.62 3.11 20.52
N GLY A 330 6.00 2.31 19.53
CA GLY A 330 7.38 1.87 19.32
C GLY A 330 7.78 1.86 17.84
N PRO A 331 9.08 1.72 17.52
CA PRO A 331 9.55 1.61 16.15
C PRO A 331 8.93 0.38 15.48
N GLY A 332 8.02 0.59 14.53
CA GLY A 332 7.34 -0.47 13.79
C GLY A 332 5.94 -0.84 14.29
N GLY A 333 5.35 -0.14 15.27
CA GLY A 333 3.97 -0.42 15.65
C GLY A 333 3.36 0.50 16.72
N VAL A 334 2.02 0.50 16.75
CA VAL A 334 1.20 1.17 17.77
C VAL A 334 0.30 0.12 18.42
N GLY A 335 0.41 -0.05 19.74
CA GLY A 335 -0.42 -0.96 20.52
C GLY A 335 -1.34 -0.19 21.46
N LEU A 336 -2.64 -0.50 21.45
CA LEU A 336 -3.60 0.01 22.42
C LEU A 336 -3.96 -1.11 23.41
N ARG A 337 -3.73 -0.89 24.70
CA ARG A 337 -4.10 -1.81 25.76
C ARG A 337 -5.24 -1.19 26.56
N VAL A 338 -6.42 -1.81 26.49
CA VAL A 338 -7.60 -1.35 27.23
C VAL A 338 -7.86 -2.34 28.36
N LEU A 339 -7.75 -1.89 29.61
CA LEU A 339 -8.14 -2.62 30.79
C LEU A 339 -9.61 -2.26 31.09
N LEU A 340 -10.50 -3.17 30.72
CA LEU A 340 -11.92 -3.06 31.05
C LEU A 340 -12.12 -3.42 32.54
N PRO A 341 -13.07 -2.76 33.24
CA PRO A 341 -13.41 -3.11 34.61
C PRO A 341 -14.04 -4.50 34.73
#